data_AF-A0A936SXB2-F1
#
_entry.id   AF-A0A936SXB2-F1
#
_cell.length_a   1.000
_cell.length_b   1.000
_cell.length_c   1.000
_cell.angle_alpha   90.00
_cell.angle_beta   90.00
_cell.angle_gamma   90.00
#
_symmetry.space_group_name_H-M   'P 1'
#
loop_
_entity.id
_entity.type
_entity.pdbx_description
1 polymer ?
#
loop_
_entity_poly.entity_id
_entity_poly.type
_entity_poly.pdbx_seq_one_letter_code
_entity_poly.pdbx_strand_id
1 'polypeptide(L)'
;MGKDGAYEKAKRKWKKAELDEMTEKFRQLGVEHPEGWARTQVIEGIPNLSKFIFLKLLWRTIVKEGDSEWIDREIALAEKNPSDPFIGGGLALKSLRAKGATDEELIDVVRNFQMEYLWDIVMLLDFGANNVEDYAPAFAKGTDWVLAQIDEEGNIIDTLTELHELALVLDPTGRSGRIRGWVNE
;
A
#
# COMPACT_ATOMS: atom_id res chain seq x y z
N MET A 1 13.83 49.05 -5.49
CA MET A 1 13.57 47.66 -5.08
C MET A 1 12.55 47.07 -6.04
N GLY A 2 13.03 46.31 -7.03
CA GLY A 2 12.25 45.89 -8.20
C GLY A 2 11.24 44.78 -7.91
N LYS A 3 10.27 44.63 -8.83
CA LYS A 3 9.15 43.67 -8.77
C LYS A 3 9.58 42.22 -8.45
N ASP A 4 10.82 41.86 -8.76
CA ASP A 4 11.41 40.52 -8.52
C ASP A 4 11.54 40.18 -7.02
N GLY A 5 11.80 41.17 -6.15
CA GLY A 5 11.91 40.94 -4.71
C GLY A 5 10.56 40.66 -4.03
N ALA A 6 9.48 41.22 -4.57
CA ALA A 6 8.13 40.97 -4.07
C ALA A 6 7.61 39.60 -4.51
N TYR A 7 7.90 39.20 -5.76
CA TYR A 7 7.57 37.88 -6.29
C TYR A 7 8.25 36.75 -5.51
N GLU A 8 9.57 36.84 -5.27
CA GLU A 8 10.29 35.82 -4.51
C GLU A 8 9.84 35.73 -3.05
N LYS A 9 9.49 36.86 -2.42
CA LYS A 9 8.92 36.87 -1.07
C LYS A 9 7.53 36.23 -1.03
N ALA A 10 6.70 36.49 -2.04
CA ALA A 10 5.38 35.87 -2.18
C ALA A 10 5.49 34.36 -2.42
N LYS A 11 6.37 33.94 -3.33
CA LYS A 11 6.66 32.52 -3.64
C LYS A 11 7.11 31.75 -2.40
N ARG A 12 8.02 32.34 -1.59
CA ARG A 12 8.44 31.75 -0.30
C ARG A 12 7.29 31.63 0.70
N LYS A 13 6.42 32.65 0.76
CA LYS A 13 5.25 32.65 1.64
C LYS A 13 4.24 31.57 1.22
N TRP A 14 3.98 31.41 -0.08
CA TRP A 14 3.09 30.37 -0.60
C TRP A 14 3.63 28.97 -0.33
N LYS A 15 4.91 28.71 -0.64
CA LYS A 15 5.54 27.43 -0.31
C LYS A 15 5.49 27.11 1.19
N LYS A 16 5.63 28.12 2.05
CA LYS A 16 5.49 27.91 3.49
C LYS A 16 4.06 27.51 3.88
N ALA A 17 3.05 28.23 3.38
CA ALA A 17 1.65 27.92 3.68
C ALA A 17 1.26 26.51 3.18
N GLU A 18 1.71 26.14 1.98
CA GLU A 18 1.49 24.82 1.39
C GLU A 18 2.19 23.72 2.20
N LEU A 19 3.43 23.96 2.66
CA LEU A 19 4.15 23.04 3.53
C LEU A 19 3.45 22.84 4.88
N ASP A 20 2.98 23.93 5.51
CA ASP A 20 2.26 23.87 6.79
C ASP A 20 0.95 23.08 6.64
N GLU A 21 0.19 23.32 5.56
CA GLU A 21 -1.03 22.58 5.22
C GLU A 21 -0.75 21.09 5.00
N MET A 22 0.27 20.77 4.19
CA MET A 22 0.61 19.38 3.88
C MET A 22 1.12 18.63 5.11
N THR A 23 1.88 19.30 5.99
CA THR A 23 2.34 18.74 7.26
C THR A 23 1.15 18.36 8.15
N GLU A 24 0.13 19.22 8.22
CA GLU A 24 -1.06 18.93 9.00
C GLU A 24 -1.85 17.73 8.44
N LYS A 25 -1.98 17.62 7.11
CA LYS A 25 -2.60 16.44 6.48
C LYS A 25 -1.88 15.14 6.87
N PHE A 26 -0.56 15.12 6.75
CA PHE A 26 0.24 13.94 7.12
C PHE A 26 0.16 13.63 8.62
N ARG A 27 0.11 14.65 9.48
CA ARG A 27 -0.09 14.48 10.92
C ARG A 27 -1.45 13.83 11.24
N GLN A 28 -2.52 14.28 10.60
CA GLN A 28 -3.87 13.69 10.76
C GLN A 28 -3.94 12.25 10.28
N LEU A 29 -3.13 11.90 9.27
CA LEU A 29 -2.98 10.54 8.77
C LEU A 29 -2.10 9.65 9.66
N GLY A 30 -1.48 10.21 10.70
CA GLY A 30 -0.67 9.48 11.66
C GLY A 30 0.66 8.98 11.10
N VAL A 31 1.23 9.65 10.09
CA VAL A 31 2.55 9.27 9.56
C VAL A 31 3.64 9.64 10.54
N GLU A 32 4.69 8.83 10.59
CA GLU A 32 5.92 9.21 11.28
C GLU A 32 6.62 10.35 10.53
N HIS A 33 7.11 11.34 11.26
CA HIS A 33 7.83 12.50 10.70
C HIS A 33 7.06 13.26 9.60
N PRO A 34 5.86 13.80 9.89
CA PRO A 34 4.98 14.41 8.89
C PRO A 34 5.62 15.60 8.14
N GLU A 35 6.53 16.33 8.77
CA GLU A 35 7.28 17.43 8.16
C GLU A 35 8.17 16.96 7.00
N GLY A 36 8.74 15.75 7.11
CA GLY A 36 9.58 15.16 6.07
C GLY A 36 8.78 14.80 4.83
N TRP A 37 7.63 14.14 5.01
CA TRP A 37 6.68 13.79 3.96
C TRP A 37 6.12 15.02 3.24
N ALA A 38 5.74 16.05 4.00
CA ALA A 38 5.25 17.30 3.46
C ALA A 38 6.33 18.03 2.64
N ARG A 39 7.57 18.03 3.13
CA ARG A 39 8.69 18.69 2.46
C ARG A 39 8.97 18.06 1.09
N THR A 40 9.10 16.75 1.01
CA THR A 40 9.36 16.06 -0.26
C THR A 40 8.22 16.25 -1.24
N GLN A 41 6.97 16.27 -0.78
CA GLN A 41 5.84 16.58 -1.66
C GLN A 41 5.86 18.03 -2.19
N VAL A 42 6.02 19.02 -1.33
CA VAL A 42 5.92 20.45 -1.73
C VAL A 42 7.18 20.95 -2.44
N ILE A 43 8.36 20.42 -2.10
CA ILE A 43 9.63 20.89 -2.65
C ILE A 43 10.05 20.05 -3.86
N GLU A 44 9.92 18.73 -3.78
CA GLU A 44 10.42 17.79 -4.80
C GLU A 44 9.30 17.34 -5.74
N GLY A 45 8.03 17.65 -5.44
CA GLY A 45 6.89 17.33 -6.29
C GLY A 45 6.40 15.89 -6.18
N ILE A 46 6.97 15.10 -5.26
CA ILE A 46 6.64 13.67 -5.13
C ILE A 46 5.20 13.51 -4.61
N PRO A 47 4.32 12.69 -5.23
CA PRO A 47 2.91 12.56 -4.85
C PRO A 47 2.71 11.70 -3.58
N ASN A 48 3.39 12.05 -2.49
CA ASN A 48 3.47 11.26 -1.26
C ASN A 48 2.12 11.04 -0.57
N LEU A 49 1.23 12.03 -0.63
CA LEU A 49 -0.13 11.88 -0.09
C LEU A 49 -0.88 10.77 -0.83
N SER A 50 -0.77 10.74 -2.16
CA SER A 50 -1.39 9.72 -3.01
C SER A 50 -0.76 8.34 -2.76
N LYS A 51 0.58 8.25 -2.70
CA LYS A 51 1.31 7.01 -2.37
C LYS A 51 0.85 6.46 -1.01
N PHE A 52 0.80 7.33 0.01
CA PHE A 52 0.41 6.96 1.36
C PHE A 52 -1.03 6.43 1.43
N ILE A 53 -2.00 7.16 0.84
CA ILE A 53 -3.41 6.73 0.84
C ILE A 53 -3.58 5.41 0.09
N PHE A 54 -2.95 5.26 -1.07
CA PHE A 54 -2.98 4.03 -1.84
C PHE A 54 -2.48 2.84 -1.03
N LEU A 55 -1.29 2.95 -0.42
CA LEU A 55 -0.71 1.88 0.40
C LEU A 55 -1.52 1.60 1.67
N LYS A 56 -2.09 2.63 2.31
CA LYS A 56 -3.01 2.42 3.44
C LYS A 56 -4.25 1.63 3.04
N LEU A 57 -4.80 1.86 1.84
CA LEU A 57 -5.93 1.10 1.34
C LEU A 57 -5.55 -0.35 1.03
N LEU A 58 -4.37 -0.60 0.45
CA LEU A 58 -3.85 -1.96 0.27
C LEU A 58 -3.65 -2.68 1.60
N TRP A 59 -3.02 -2.04 2.58
CA TRP A 59 -2.83 -2.64 3.91
C TRP A 59 -4.13 -2.98 4.63
N ARG A 60 -5.25 -2.28 4.31
CA ARG A 60 -6.57 -2.60 4.88
C ARG A 60 -7.17 -3.89 4.34
N THR A 61 -6.66 -4.45 3.24
CA THR A 61 -7.13 -5.74 2.69
C THR A 61 -6.41 -6.93 3.32
N ILE A 62 -5.36 -6.69 4.12
CA ILE A 62 -4.57 -7.72 4.78
C ILE A 62 -5.23 -8.08 6.12
N VAL A 63 -5.31 -9.37 6.44
CA VAL A 63 -5.84 -9.85 7.72
C VAL A 63 -5.03 -9.24 8.87
N LYS A 64 -5.73 -8.77 9.90
CA LYS A 64 -5.10 -8.15 11.07
C LYS A 64 -4.67 -9.24 12.05
N GLU A 65 -3.56 -8.99 12.74
CA GLU A 65 -3.17 -9.85 13.85
C GLU A 65 -4.17 -9.76 14.99
N GLY A 66 -4.47 -10.91 15.61
CA GLY A 66 -5.44 -11.00 16.70
C GLY A 66 -6.91 -10.86 16.29
N ASP A 67 -7.19 -10.65 15.00
CA ASP A 67 -8.55 -10.72 14.45
C ASP A 67 -8.78 -12.13 13.89
N SER A 68 -9.43 -13.00 14.67
CA SER A 68 -9.82 -14.34 14.21
C SER A 68 -11.25 -14.39 13.66
N GLU A 69 -12.01 -13.30 13.75
CA GLU A 69 -13.42 -13.28 13.34
C GLU A 69 -13.59 -13.54 11.85
N TRP A 70 -12.59 -13.17 11.02
CA TRP A 70 -12.63 -13.47 9.60
C TRP A 70 -12.62 -14.98 9.32
N ILE A 71 -11.97 -15.79 10.16
CA ILE A 71 -11.93 -17.25 9.97
C ILE A 71 -13.35 -17.82 10.09
N ASP A 72 -14.09 -17.41 11.12
CA ASP A 72 -15.48 -17.86 11.31
C ASP A 72 -16.39 -17.40 10.18
N ARG A 73 -16.20 -16.17 9.69
CA ARG A 73 -16.95 -15.64 8.53
C ARG A 73 -16.67 -16.47 7.26
N GLU A 74 -15.40 -16.76 6.96
CA GLU A 74 -15.02 -17.55 5.78
C GLU A 74 -15.56 -18.99 5.87
N ILE A 75 -15.51 -19.63 7.05
CA ILE A 75 -16.09 -20.96 7.25
C ILE A 75 -17.60 -20.93 7.01
N ALA A 76 -18.31 -19.98 7.62
CA ALA A 76 -19.76 -19.87 7.47
C ALA A 76 -20.19 -19.59 6.02
N LEU A 77 -19.45 -18.74 5.30
CA LEU A 77 -19.66 -18.49 3.87
C LEU A 77 -19.48 -19.77 3.05
N ALA A 78 -18.43 -20.54 3.36
CA ALA A 78 -18.14 -21.77 2.64
C ALA A 78 -19.15 -22.89 2.87
N GLU A 79 -19.69 -22.99 4.09
CA GLU A 79 -20.76 -23.93 4.40
C GLU A 79 -22.06 -23.57 3.71
N LYS A 80 -22.36 -22.27 3.61
CA LYS A 80 -23.57 -21.78 2.98
C LYS A 80 -23.55 -21.99 1.46
N ASN A 81 -22.43 -21.69 0.80
CA ASN A 81 -22.30 -21.71 -0.65
C ASN A 81 -21.01 -22.43 -1.11
N PRO A 82 -20.91 -23.76 -0.99
CA PRO A 82 -19.66 -24.49 -1.22
C PRO A 82 -19.13 -24.47 -2.67
N SER A 83 -19.92 -23.99 -3.63
CA SER A 83 -19.58 -23.93 -5.05
C SER A 83 -19.28 -22.53 -5.57
N ASP A 84 -19.37 -21.48 -4.74
CA ASP A 84 -19.07 -20.12 -5.20
C ASP A 84 -17.56 -19.95 -5.44
N PRO A 85 -17.15 -19.04 -6.34
CA PRO A 85 -15.74 -18.72 -6.54
C PRO A 85 -15.05 -18.30 -5.23
N PHE A 86 -13.77 -18.66 -5.08
CA PHE A 86 -12.91 -18.32 -3.94
C PHE A 86 -13.34 -18.88 -2.56
N ILE A 87 -14.34 -19.76 -2.50
CA ILE A 87 -14.82 -20.37 -1.25
C ILE A 87 -13.91 -21.47 -0.67
N GLY A 88 -12.98 -22.00 -1.46
CA GLY A 88 -12.09 -23.10 -1.04
C GLY A 88 -11.31 -22.82 0.26
N GLY A 89 -11.02 -21.54 0.55
CA GLY A 89 -10.34 -21.12 1.77
C GLY A 89 -11.11 -21.49 3.04
N GLY A 90 -12.41 -21.18 3.10
CA GLY A 90 -13.24 -21.47 4.29
C GLY A 90 -13.33 -22.98 4.61
N LEU A 91 -13.43 -23.84 3.60
CA LEU A 91 -13.43 -25.30 3.79
C LEU A 91 -12.08 -25.80 4.34
N ALA A 92 -10.97 -25.25 3.84
CA ALA A 92 -9.64 -25.58 4.32
C ALA A 92 -9.43 -25.13 5.78
N LEU A 93 -9.84 -23.90 6.12
CA LEU A 93 -9.77 -23.36 7.48
C LEU A 93 -10.54 -24.23 8.47
N LYS A 94 -11.78 -24.62 8.14
CA LYS A 94 -12.58 -25.55 8.94
C LYS A 94 -11.84 -26.87 9.17
N SER A 95 -11.27 -27.45 8.11
CA SER A 95 -10.54 -28.72 8.23
C SER A 95 -9.27 -28.59 9.07
N LEU A 96 -8.52 -27.49 8.95
CA LEU A 96 -7.27 -27.27 9.69
C LEU A 96 -7.54 -27.08 11.18
N ARG A 97 -8.54 -26.27 11.53
CA ARG A 97 -8.96 -26.06 12.91
C ARG A 97 -9.43 -27.38 13.55
N ALA A 98 -10.19 -28.20 12.83
CA ALA A 98 -10.60 -29.53 13.29
C ALA A 98 -9.42 -30.51 13.51
N LYS A 99 -8.27 -30.25 12.87
CA LYS A 99 -7.02 -31.01 13.05
C LYS A 99 -6.08 -30.42 14.11
N GLY A 100 -6.49 -29.33 14.77
CA GLY A 100 -5.78 -28.74 15.90
C GLY A 100 -4.91 -27.52 15.59
N ALA A 101 -4.96 -26.96 14.38
CA ALA A 101 -4.34 -25.66 14.12
C ALA A 101 -5.02 -24.56 14.94
N THR A 102 -4.23 -23.67 15.53
CA THR A 102 -4.75 -22.51 16.28
C THR A 102 -5.16 -21.39 15.33
N ASP A 103 -6.02 -20.49 15.79
CA ASP A 103 -6.40 -19.32 14.99
C ASP A 103 -5.21 -18.40 14.71
N GLU A 104 -4.27 -18.29 15.66
CA GLU A 104 -3.03 -17.55 15.49
C GLU A 104 -2.15 -18.15 14.38
N GLU A 105 -2.00 -19.48 14.31
CA GLU A 105 -1.25 -20.14 13.24
C GLU A 105 -1.90 -19.89 11.87
N LEU A 106 -3.23 -19.95 11.80
CA LEU A 106 -3.97 -19.68 10.57
C LEU A 106 -3.83 -18.21 10.14
N ILE A 107 -3.92 -17.27 11.08
CA ILE A 107 -3.67 -15.84 10.84
C ILE A 107 -2.26 -15.62 10.32
N ASP A 108 -1.25 -16.21 10.96
CA ASP A 108 0.14 -16.00 10.60
C ASP A 108 0.45 -16.51 9.18
N VAL A 109 -0.07 -17.69 8.81
CA VAL A 109 0.06 -18.24 7.44
C VAL A 109 -0.63 -17.33 6.41
N VAL A 110 -1.91 -16.99 6.62
CA VAL A 110 -2.66 -16.20 5.65
C VAL A 110 -2.10 -14.79 5.52
N ARG A 111 -1.74 -14.16 6.64
CA ARG A 111 -1.12 -12.84 6.66
C ARG A 111 0.20 -12.84 5.91
N ASN A 112 1.04 -13.85 6.10
CA ASN A 112 2.33 -13.95 5.40
C ASN A 112 2.15 -13.93 3.88
N PHE A 113 1.30 -14.81 3.34
CA PHE A 113 1.05 -14.85 1.89
C PHE A 113 0.41 -13.55 1.39
N GLN A 114 -0.50 -12.94 2.15
CA GLN A 114 -1.09 -11.66 1.75
C GLN A 114 -0.07 -10.53 1.72
N MET A 115 0.89 -10.50 2.65
CA MET A 115 1.99 -9.53 2.63
C MET A 115 2.93 -9.76 1.44
N GLU A 116 3.26 -11.02 1.13
CA GLU A 116 4.02 -11.38 -0.08
C GLU A 116 3.29 -10.92 -1.35
N TYR A 117 1.99 -11.19 -1.47
CA TYR A 117 1.22 -10.73 -2.62
C TYR A 117 1.11 -9.21 -2.71
N LEU A 118 0.98 -8.50 -1.58
CA LEU A 118 1.02 -7.04 -1.56
C LEU A 118 2.37 -6.55 -2.09
N TRP A 119 3.48 -7.16 -1.66
CA TRP A 119 4.82 -6.85 -2.14
C TRP A 119 4.94 -7.06 -3.65
N ASP A 120 4.51 -8.21 -4.16
CA ASP A 120 4.54 -8.52 -5.59
C ASP A 120 3.71 -7.52 -6.41
N ILE A 121 2.54 -7.11 -5.89
CA ILE A 121 1.68 -6.10 -6.52
C ILE A 121 2.40 -4.76 -6.57
N VAL A 122 2.99 -4.27 -5.48
CA VAL A 122 3.66 -2.94 -5.50
C VAL A 122 4.92 -2.96 -6.36
N MET A 123 5.65 -4.07 -6.39
CA MET A 123 6.76 -4.27 -7.34
C MET A 123 6.26 -4.19 -8.78
N LEU A 124 5.18 -4.91 -9.10
CA LEU A 124 4.58 -4.86 -10.44
C LEU A 124 4.12 -3.44 -10.81
N LEU A 125 3.56 -2.68 -9.86
CA LEU A 125 3.12 -1.30 -10.08
C LEU A 125 4.29 -0.32 -10.30
N ASP A 126 5.40 -0.49 -9.59
CA ASP A 126 6.59 0.37 -9.72
C ASP A 126 7.37 0.11 -11.00
N PHE A 127 7.44 -1.16 -11.41
CA PHE A 127 8.23 -1.62 -12.54
C PHE A 127 7.38 -1.81 -13.81
N GLY A 128 6.05 -1.69 -13.72
CA GLY A 128 5.13 -1.83 -14.84
C GLY A 128 5.28 -3.18 -15.55
N ALA A 129 5.26 -3.16 -16.87
CA ALA A 129 5.41 -4.34 -17.73
C ALA A 129 6.84 -4.90 -17.83
N ASN A 130 7.73 -4.55 -16.89
CA ASN A 130 9.07 -5.15 -16.83
C ASN A 130 8.95 -6.68 -16.81
N ASN A 131 9.77 -7.35 -17.62
CA ASN A 131 9.77 -8.81 -17.86
C ASN A 131 8.63 -9.36 -18.75
N VAL A 132 7.81 -8.51 -19.39
CA VAL A 132 6.92 -9.01 -20.47
C VAL A 132 7.71 -9.64 -21.61
N GLU A 133 8.96 -9.20 -21.86
CA GLU A 133 9.85 -9.85 -22.82
C GLU A 133 10.17 -11.32 -22.48
N ASP A 134 10.23 -11.67 -21.19
CA ASP A 134 10.50 -13.03 -20.73
C ASP A 134 9.27 -13.94 -20.84
N TYR A 135 8.08 -13.38 -20.63
CA TYR A 135 6.82 -14.14 -20.65
C TYR A 135 6.17 -14.21 -22.04
N ALA A 136 6.14 -13.07 -22.74
CA ALA A 136 5.37 -12.86 -23.96
C ALA A 136 6.07 -11.86 -24.91
N PRO A 137 7.26 -12.20 -25.45
CA PRO A 137 8.08 -11.26 -26.22
C PRO A 137 7.38 -10.65 -27.44
N ALA A 138 6.46 -11.39 -28.07
CA ALA A 138 5.66 -10.88 -29.19
C ALA A 138 4.71 -9.72 -28.83
N PHE A 139 4.45 -9.52 -27.54
CA PHE A 139 3.51 -8.53 -27.01
C PHE A 139 4.19 -7.43 -26.19
N ALA A 140 5.50 -7.47 -25.98
CA ALA A 140 6.21 -6.50 -25.13
C ALA A 140 6.07 -5.04 -25.60
N LYS A 141 5.89 -4.82 -26.91
CA LYS A 141 5.76 -3.47 -27.44
C LYS A 141 4.35 -2.91 -27.20
N GLY A 142 4.28 -1.77 -26.51
CA GLY A 142 3.03 -1.03 -26.29
C GLY A 142 2.20 -1.54 -25.12
N THR A 143 2.79 -2.37 -24.26
CA THR A 143 2.16 -2.87 -23.03
C THR A 143 2.63 -2.17 -21.77
N ASP A 144 3.48 -1.15 -21.89
CA ASP A 144 3.93 -0.37 -20.73
C ASP A 144 2.75 0.37 -20.09
N TRP A 145 2.74 0.39 -18.76
CA TRP A 145 1.74 1.07 -17.97
C TRP A 145 2.37 1.55 -16.66
N VAL A 146 1.71 2.53 -16.04
CA VAL A 146 2.11 3.11 -14.76
C VAL A 146 0.88 3.30 -13.88
N LEU A 147 1.07 3.28 -12.57
CA LEU A 147 0.09 3.85 -11.65
C LEU A 147 0.30 5.36 -11.59
N ALA A 148 -0.76 6.14 -11.73
CA ALA A 148 -0.67 7.60 -11.75
C ALA A 148 -1.76 8.28 -10.92
N GLN A 149 -1.41 9.41 -10.34
CA GLN A 149 -2.35 10.37 -9.77
C GLN A 149 -3.02 11.13 -10.91
N ILE A 150 -4.34 11.31 -10.79
CA ILE A 150 -5.15 12.08 -11.75
C ILE A 150 -5.82 13.28 -11.07
N ASP A 151 -6.12 14.32 -11.84
CA ASP A 151 -6.97 15.43 -11.41
C ASP A 151 -8.46 15.10 -11.57
N GLU A 152 -9.34 16.07 -11.28
CA GLU A 152 -10.80 15.91 -11.36
C GLU A 152 -11.29 15.69 -12.80
N GLU A 153 -10.55 16.19 -13.78
CA GLU A 153 -10.80 16.04 -15.21
C GLU A 153 -10.23 14.74 -15.80
N GLY A 154 -9.47 13.97 -15.00
CA GLY A 154 -8.85 12.72 -15.39
C GLY A 154 -7.50 12.88 -16.10
N ASN A 155 -6.90 14.06 -16.07
CA ASN A 155 -5.54 14.25 -16.56
C ASN A 155 -4.53 13.68 -15.56
N ILE A 156 -3.45 13.08 -16.08
CA ILE A 156 -2.35 12.59 -15.26
C ILE A 156 -1.60 13.78 -14.67
N ILE A 157 -1.49 13.80 -13.34
CA ILE A 157 -0.69 14.77 -12.58
C ILE A 157 0.75 14.25 -12.47
N ASP A 158 0.92 13.04 -11.93
CA ASP A 158 2.24 12.42 -11.71
C ASP A 158 2.12 10.90 -11.53
N THR A 159 3.23 10.17 -11.63
CA THR A 159 3.27 8.73 -11.41
C THR A 159 3.54 8.38 -9.94
N LEU A 160 2.98 7.25 -9.51
CA LEU A 160 3.25 6.68 -8.19
C LEU A 160 4.35 5.62 -8.34
N THR A 161 5.59 6.02 -8.07
CA THR A 161 6.77 5.15 -8.07
C THR A 161 7.25 4.84 -6.65
N GLU A 162 8.20 3.91 -6.51
CA GLU A 162 8.84 3.56 -5.22
C GLU A 162 7.83 3.14 -4.14
N LEU A 163 6.69 2.57 -4.54
CA LEU A 163 5.68 2.02 -3.65
C LEU A 163 6.23 0.86 -2.82
N HIS A 164 7.13 0.05 -3.37
CA HIS A 164 7.77 -1.05 -2.66
C HIS A 164 8.59 -0.55 -1.45
N GLU A 165 9.30 0.56 -1.58
CA GLU A 165 10.07 1.15 -0.46
C GLU A 165 9.15 1.56 0.70
N LEU A 166 7.97 2.10 0.37
CA LEU A 166 7.00 2.56 1.35
C LEU A 166 6.12 1.43 1.91
N ALA A 167 5.88 0.37 1.14
CA ALA A 167 4.99 -0.71 1.54
C ALA A 167 5.40 -1.35 2.86
N LEU A 168 6.70 -1.62 3.04
CA LEU A 168 7.24 -2.18 4.28
C LEU A 168 7.26 -1.16 5.42
N VAL A 169 7.59 0.10 5.13
CA VAL A 169 7.59 1.18 6.15
C VAL A 169 6.18 1.40 6.70
N LEU A 170 5.15 1.24 5.86
CA LEU A 170 3.76 1.47 6.24
C LEU A 170 3.06 0.24 6.82
N ASP A 171 3.77 -0.87 7.04
CA ASP A 171 3.26 -2.04 7.76
C ASP A 171 2.65 -1.60 9.11
N PRO A 172 1.32 -1.81 9.32
CA PRO A 172 0.65 -1.38 10.55
C PRO A 172 1.23 -2.00 11.83
N THR A 173 1.98 -3.10 11.72
CA THR A 173 2.60 -3.76 12.87
C THR A 173 3.94 -3.15 13.28
N GLY A 174 4.50 -2.25 12.45
CA GLY A 174 5.82 -1.65 12.65
C GLY A 174 6.97 -2.64 12.46
N ARG A 175 6.73 -3.83 11.89
CA ARG A 175 7.73 -4.88 11.72
C ARG A 175 8.24 -5.03 10.29
N SER A 176 7.83 -4.15 9.39
CA SER A 176 8.30 -4.14 8.00
C SER A 176 8.12 -5.48 7.30
N GLY A 177 6.91 -6.05 7.41
CA GLY A 177 6.54 -7.32 6.78
C GLY A 177 7.02 -8.56 7.53
N ARG A 178 7.70 -8.42 8.67
CA ARG A 178 8.19 -9.57 9.45
C ARG A 178 7.11 -10.15 10.35
N ILE A 179 7.13 -11.48 10.46
CA ILE A 179 6.21 -12.25 11.29
C ILE A 179 6.37 -11.96 12.79
N ARG A 180 5.33 -12.28 13.55
CA ARG A 180 5.36 -12.23 15.02
C ARG A 180 6.46 -13.14 15.56
N GLY A 181 7.17 -12.68 16.59
CA GLY A 181 8.22 -13.48 17.24
C GLY A 181 9.55 -13.52 16.49
N TRP A 182 9.68 -12.82 15.36
CA TRP A 182 10.96 -12.65 14.69
C TRP A 182 11.91 -11.81 15.55
N VAL A 183 13.09 -12.34 15.87
CA VAL A 183 14.15 -11.66 16.63
C VAL A 183 15.32 -11.44 15.67
N ASN A 184 15.86 -10.20 15.61
CA ASN A 184 17.13 -9.98 14.92
C ASN A 184 18.20 -10.81 15.64
N GLU A 185 18.80 -11.79 14.97
CA GLU A 185 20.08 -12.36 15.40
C GLU A 185 21.22 -11.35 15.24
#